data_AF-A0A925MEU7-F1
#
_entry.id   AF-A0A925MEU7-F1
#
_cell.length_a   1.000
_cell.length_b   1.000
_cell.length_c   1.000
_cell.angle_alpha   90.00
_cell.angle_beta   90.00
_cell.angle_gamma   90.00
#
_symmetry.space_group_name_H-M   'P 1'
#
loop_
_entity.id
_entity.type
_entity.pdbx_description
1 polymer ?
#
loop_
_entity_poly.entity_id
_entity_poly.type
_entity_poly.pdbx_seq_one_letter_code
_entity_poly.pdbx_strand_id
1 'polypeptide(L)'
;MNLRWHDRAFAELSSAELYAIVTLRERVFIVEQACAYLDADGIDPVARHVWAQTDAHAIAAYLRIVPAGDKFDEVSLGRIITAPETRGTGLGRTLVRRG
;
A
#
# COMPACT_ATOMS: atom_id res chain seq x y z
N MET A 1 12.32 10.63 -11.88
CA MET A 1 12.19 10.06 -10.54
C MET A 1 12.22 8.55 -10.70
N ASN A 2 13.25 7.89 -10.20
CA ASN A 2 13.32 6.44 -10.29
C ASN A 2 12.40 5.82 -9.23
N LEU A 3 11.66 4.79 -9.63
CA LEU A 3 10.76 4.06 -8.76
C LEU A 3 11.26 2.63 -8.65
N ARG A 4 11.58 2.20 -7.42
CA ARG A 4 11.88 0.82 -7.12
C ARG A 4 10.61 0.11 -6.67
N TRP A 5 10.31 -1.03 -7.29
CA TRP A 5 9.15 -1.82 -6.94
C TRP A 5 9.51 -2.92 -5.96
N HIS A 6 8.60 -3.20 -5.04
CA HIS A 6 8.73 -4.22 -4.03
C HIS A 6 7.43 -5.01 -3.93
N ASP A 7 7.58 -6.28 -3.61
CA ASP A 7 6.50 -7.22 -3.33
C ASP A 7 6.98 -8.14 -2.21
N ARG A 8 6.33 -8.07 -1.04
CA ARG A 8 6.78 -8.76 0.17
C ARG A 8 5.60 -9.19 1.05
N ALA A 9 5.78 -10.31 1.75
CA ALA A 9 4.95 -10.66 2.89
C ALA A 9 5.23 -9.70 4.06
N PHE A 10 4.28 -9.57 4.99
CA PHE A 10 4.42 -8.69 6.15
C PHE A 10 5.70 -8.92 6.95
N ALA A 11 6.06 -10.19 7.19
CA ALA A 11 7.26 -10.57 7.95
C ALA A 11 8.59 -10.17 7.29
N GLU A 12 8.58 -9.81 6.00
CA GLU A 12 9.77 -9.38 5.25
C GLU A 12 9.88 -7.85 5.17
N LEU A 13 8.92 -7.12 5.75
CA LEU A 13 8.97 -5.67 5.87
C LEU A 13 9.91 -5.28 7.01
N SER A 14 10.85 -4.38 6.73
CA SER A 14 11.52 -3.64 7.78
C SER A 14 10.53 -2.70 8.48
N SER A 15 10.84 -2.33 9.73
CA SER A 15 10.06 -1.33 10.46
C SER A 15 9.95 0.00 9.71
N ALA A 16 11.02 0.41 9.01
CA ALA A 16 11.04 1.62 8.19
C ALA A 16 10.09 1.52 6.98
N GLU A 17 10.06 0.38 6.29
CA GLU A 17 9.13 0.16 5.16
C GLU A 17 7.67 0.13 5.64
N LEU A 18 7.40 -0.59 6.73
CA LEU A 18 6.06 -0.63 7.33
C LEU A 18 5.59 0.77 7.72
N TYR A 19 6.43 1.54 8.40
CA TYR A 19 6.11 2.89 8.83
C TYR A 19 5.83 3.83 7.64
N ALA A 20 6.62 3.72 6.56
CA ALA A 20 6.41 4.53 5.35
C ALA A 20 5.09 4.17 4.63
N ILE A 21 4.73 2.89 4.59
CA ILE A 21 3.45 2.40 4.03
C ILE A 21 2.27 2.94 4.84
N VAL A 22 2.32 2.78 6.17
CA VAL A 22 1.26 3.26 7.08
C VAL A 22 1.12 4.78 6.98
N THR A 23 2.24 5.52 6.97
CA THR A 23 2.22 6.99 6.81
C THR A 23 1.48 7.42 5.55
N LEU A 24 1.72 6.75 4.40
CA LEU A 24 1.01 7.08 3.16
C LEU A 24 -0.50 6.77 3.27
N ARG A 25 -0.86 5.61 3.83
CA ARG A 25 -2.25 5.20 4.03
C ARG A 25 -3.00 6.19 4.92
N GLU A 26 -2.42 6.58 6.05
CA GLU A 26 -3.00 7.56 6.97
C GLU A 26 -3.15 8.93 6.29
N ARG A 27 -2.10 9.38 5.58
CA ARG A 27 -2.11 10.68 4.90
C ARG A 27 -3.25 10.82 3.90
N VAL A 28 -3.59 9.74 3.20
CA VAL A 28 -4.64 9.78 2.16
C VAL A 28 -5.99 9.28 2.69
N PHE A 29 -6.07 8.07 3.22
CA PHE A 29 -7.36 7.48 3.59
C PHE A 29 -7.97 8.10 4.84
N ILE A 30 -7.16 8.66 5.75
CA ILE A 30 -7.64 9.24 6.99
C ILE A 30 -7.66 10.77 6.89
N VAL A 31 -6.51 11.38 6.62
CA VAL A 31 -6.35 12.84 6.66
C VAL A 31 -6.95 13.50 5.42
N GLU A 32 -6.51 13.15 4.22
CA GLU A 32 -6.98 13.77 2.98
C GLU A 32 -8.48 13.51 2.73
N GLN A 33 -8.93 12.27 2.95
CA GLN A 33 -10.33 11.90 2.80
C GLN A 33 -11.21 12.31 3.99
N ALA A 34 -10.63 12.90 5.05
CA ALA A 34 -11.32 13.28 6.27
C ALA A 34 -12.20 12.15 6.84
N CYS A 35 -11.71 10.92 6.79
CA CYS A 35 -12.46 9.71 7.13
C CYS A 35 -11.79 9.01 8.31
N ALA A 36 -12.33 9.23 9.51
CA ALA A 36 -11.82 8.58 10.72
C ALA A 36 -12.30 7.12 10.79
N TYR A 37 -11.40 6.19 10.46
CA TYR A 37 -11.62 4.76 10.64
C TYR A 37 -10.31 4.06 11.04
N LEU A 38 -10.41 2.82 11.53
CA LEU A 38 -9.25 2.01 11.88
C LEU A 38 -8.60 1.45 10.61
N ASP A 39 -7.56 2.13 10.11
CA ASP A 39 -6.81 1.68 8.93
C ASP A 39 -5.98 0.42 9.22
N ALA A 40 -5.35 0.36 10.40
CA ALA A 40 -4.62 -0.79 10.94
C ALA A 40 -5.61 -1.87 11.43
N ASP A 41 -6.30 -2.48 10.46
CA ASP A 41 -7.45 -3.37 10.65
C ASP A 41 -7.08 -4.80 11.08
N GLY A 42 -5.82 -5.05 11.46
CA GLY A 42 -5.33 -6.38 11.88
C GLY A 42 -5.08 -7.36 10.72
N ILE A 43 -5.31 -6.97 9.47
CA ILE A 43 -5.15 -7.85 8.29
C ILE A 43 -3.74 -7.75 7.68
N ASP A 44 -3.00 -6.67 7.94
CA ASP A 44 -1.65 -6.50 7.42
C ASP A 44 -0.71 -7.70 7.70
N PRO A 45 -0.72 -8.35 8.89
CA PRO A 45 0.16 -9.49 9.18
C PRO A 45 0.03 -10.71 8.25
N VAL A 46 -1.15 -10.95 7.67
CA VAL A 46 -1.40 -12.09 6.77
C VAL A 46 -1.36 -11.69 5.29
N ALA A 47 -1.19 -10.39 5.01
CA ALA A 47 -1.27 -9.85 3.67
C ALA A 47 0.08 -9.83 2.95
N ARG A 48 0.00 -9.71 1.63
CA ARG A 48 1.12 -9.38 0.75
C ARG A 48 1.06 -7.91 0.35
N HIS A 49 2.21 -7.26 0.33
CA HIS A 49 2.36 -5.82 0.21
C HIS A 49 3.14 -5.48 -1.07
N VAL A 50 2.50 -4.78 -2.00
CA VAL A 50 3.11 -4.32 -3.26
C VAL A 50 3.23 -2.81 -3.24
N TRP A 51 4.42 -2.27 -3.46
CA TRP A 51 4.62 -0.81 -3.48
C TRP A 51 5.71 -0.34 -4.42
N ALA A 52 5.61 0.94 -4.79
CA ALA A 52 6.67 1.69 -5.45
C ALA A 52 7.30 2.67 -4.47
N GLN A 53 8.62 2.63 -4.35
CA GLN A 53 9.40 3.49 -3.46
C GLN A 53 10.28 4.44 -4.27
N THR A 54 10.42 5.67 -3.78
CA THR A 54 11.32 6.69 -4.33
C THR A 54 12.75 6.48 -3.84
N ASP A 55 13.73 7.12 -4.48
CA ASP A 55 15.12 7.12 -4.00
C ASP A 55 15.27 7.73 -2.59
N ALA A 56 14.34 8.63 -2.20
CA ALA A 56 14.25 9.20 -0.86
C ALA A 56 13.44 8.33 0.12
N HIS A 57 13.22 7.06 -0.21
CA HIS A 57 12.49 6.07 0.59
C HIS A 57 10.99 6.34 0.82
N ALA A 58 10.42 7.39 0.25
CA ALA A 58 8.98 7.65 0.31
C ALA A 58 8.19 6.61 -0.50
N ILE A 59 6.94 6.34 -0.12
CA ILE A 59 6.05 5.46 -0.88
C ILE A 59 5.31 6.29 -1.93
N ALA A 60 5.49 5.96 -3.21
CA ALA A 60 4.82 6.61 -4.33
C ALA A 60 3.47 5.97 -4.66
N ALA A 61 3.35 4.66 -4.44
CA ALA A 61 2.12 3.89 -4.64
C ALA A 61 2.15 2.61 -3.78
N TYR A 62 1.00 2.14 -3.33
CA TYR A 62 0.87 0.94 -2.50
C TYR A 62 -0.45 0.19 -2.76
N LEU A 63 -0.41 -1.13 -2.65
CA LEU A 63 -1.53 -2.07 -2.74
C LEU A 63 -1.30 -3.18 -1.72
N ARG A 64 -2.38 -3.61 -1.07
CA ARG A 64 -2.43 -4.78 -0.20
C ARG A 64 -3.21 -5.91 -0.89
N ILE A 65 -2.65 -7.11 -0.88
CA ILE A 65 -3.29 -8.32 -1.38
C ILE A 65 -3.57 -9.22 -0.17
N VAL A 66 -4.83 -9.56 0.05
CA VAL A 66 -5.26 -10.43 1.14
C VAL A 66 -5.62 -11.80 0.56
N PRO A 67 -5.14 -12.92 1.14
CA PRO A 67 -5.50 -14.26 0.66
C PRO A 67 -7.01 -14.52 0.80
N ALA A 68 -7.48 -15.47 0.01
CA ALA A 68 -8.83 -16.05 0.17
C ALA A 68 -8.97 -16.70 1.55
N GLY A 69 -10.09 -16.47 2.21
CA GLY A 69 -10.43 -17.02 3.53
C GLY A 69 -10.01 -16.16 4.73
N ASP A 70 -9.11 -15.19 4.57
CA ASP A 70 -8.69 -14.32 5.68
C ASP A 70 -9.66 -13.16 5.93
N LYS A 71 -10.12 -12.52 4.83
CA LYS A 71 -11.06 -11.39 4.90
C LYS A 71 -12.33 -11.60 4.08
N PHE A 72 -12.19 -12.22 2.92
CA PHE A 72 -13.27 -12.57 1.99
C PHE A 72 -13.02 -13.98 1.46
N ASP A 73 -14.04 -14.62 0.90
CA ASP A 73 -13.92 -15.96 0.32
C ASP A 73 -12.94 -15.98 -0.87
N GLU A 74 -12.81 -14.86 -1.59
CA GLU A 74 -11.86 -14.66 -2.66
C GLU A 74 -10.62 -13.85 -2.24
N VAL A 75 -9.54 -13.96 -3.03
CA VAL A 75 -8.40 -13.04 -2.94
C VAL A 75 -8.90 -11.61 -3.18
N SER A 76 -8.47 -10.68 -2.33
CA SER A 76 -8.90 -9.29 -2.43
C SER A 76 -7.74 -8.31 -2.55
N LEU A 77 -7.92 -7.34 -3.44
CA LEU A 77 -7.05 -6.18 -3.58
C LEU A 77 -7.63 -5.03 -2.75
N GLY A 78 -6.84 -4.46 -1.86
CA GLY A 78 -7.26 -3.41 -0.95
C GLY A 78 -6.19 -2.35 -0.74
N ARG A 79 -6.58 -1.24 -0.12
CA ARG A 79 -5.68 -0.11 0.18
C ARG A 79 -4.90 0.38 -1.05
N ILE A 80 -5.52 0.33 -2.23
CA ILE A 80 -4.94 0.81 -3.48
C ILE A 80 -4.78 2.33 -3.39
N ILE A 81 -3.54 2.81 -3.46
CA ILE A 81 -3.22 4.21 -3.20
C ILE A 81 -2.04 4.67 -4.06
N THR A 82 -2.10 5.91 -4.54
CA THR A 82 -0.94 6.64 -5.04
C THR A 82 -0.78 7.93 -4.26
N ALA A 83 0.47 8.28 -3.96
CA ALA A 83 0.80 9.54 -3.33
C ALA A 83 0.26 10.73 -4.16
N PRO A 84 -0.28 11.79 -3.53
CA PRO A 84 -0.81 12.96 -4.23
C PRO A 84 0.13 13.49 -5.32
N GLU A 85 1.43 13.50 -5.04
CA GLU A 85 2.49 14.02 -5.90
C GLU A 85 2.72 13.18 -7.17
N THR A 86 2.23 11.93 -7.21
CA THR A 86 2.41 11.00 -8.33
C THR A 86 1.11 10.65 -9.05
N ARG A 87 -0.01 11.29 -8.69
CA ARG A 87 -1.30 11.11 -9.38
C ARG A 87 -1.23 11.63 -10.83
N GLY A 88 -2.09 11.10 -11.70
CA GLY A 88 -2.11 11.45 -13.13
C GLY A 88 -0.97 10.87 -13.98
N THR A 89 0.03 10.22 -13.37
CA THR A 89 1.17 9.62 -14.09
C THR A 89 0.90 8.23 -14.67
N GLY A 90 -0.27 7.64 -14.37
CA GLY A 90 -0.59 6.24 -14.69
C GLY A 90 -0.06 5.21 -13.68
N LEU A 91 0.58 5.64 -12.58
CA LEU A 91 1.17 4.76 -11.58
C LEU A 91 0.15 3.81 -10.93
N GLY A 92 -1.09 4.25 -10.72
CA GLY A 92 -2.16 3.40 -10.18
C GLY A 92 -2.50 2.20 -11.09
N ARG A 93 -2.46 2.39 -12.42
CA ARG A 93 -2.65 1.28 -13.38
C ARG A 93 -1.48 0.29 -13.31
N THR A 94 -0.26 0.79 -13.18
CA THR A 94 0.92 -0.07 -13.03
C THR A 94 0.87 -0.85 -11.71
N LEU A 95 0.41 -0.22 -10.63
CA LEU A 95 0.24 -0.85 -9.33
C LEU A 95 -0.74 -2.03 -9.41
N VAL A 96 -1.94 -1.82 -9.99
CA VAL A 96 -2.96 -2.89 -10.13
C VAL A 96 -2.52 -4.01 -11.07
N ARG A 97 -1.59 -3.77 -12.01
CA ARG A 97 -1.03 -4.84 -12.86
C ARG A 97 0.03 -5.68 -12.16
N ARG A 98 0.64 -5.15 -11.08
CA ARG A 98 1.74 -5.78 -10.36
C ARG A 98 1.27 -6.60 -9.17
N GLY A 99 0.14 -6.24 -8.57
CA GLY A 99 -0.55 -7.11 -7.61
C GLY A 99 -1.64 -7.91 -8.30
#